data_AF-A0A1E5FLR9-F1
#
_entry.id   AF-A0A1E5FLR9-F1
#
_cell.length_a   1.000
_cell.length_b   1.000
_cell.length_c   1.000
_cell.angle_alpha   90.00
_cell.angle_beta   90.00
_cell.angle_gamma   90.00
#
_symmetry.space_group_name_H-M   'P 1'
#
loop_
_entity.id
_entity.type
_entity.pdbx_description
1 polymer ?
#
loop_
_entity_poly.entity_id
_entity_poly.type
_entity_poly.pdbx_seq_one_letter_code
_entity_poly.pdbx_strand_id
1 'polypeptide(L)'
;MKNLAGHDISLFLFRFVLHRRGINFVMNEAIAEDLYPETELKLKPIVHACSETLLRYKDQCCGETIMDGNLLVDGDFEVMLSPGLGRHFILEEKKNLFSDAHEIAKLLMDVMDRRTIEIDSGEYLGPQAVISSIGRTGMNLQGLESLGNRQQNTFITQLPQLSKDVLPDGVNARVSYDHRGHCIMFLHDNFGVIGKVVLVDGFMPNIMAELSKERSEHVDIKKTLMEQILTAIEVELINQVSSSSSTLRY
;
A
#
# COMPACT_ATOMS: atom_id res chain seq x y z
N MET A 1 9.85 8.94 -26.04
CA MET A 1 9.33 9.57 -24.79
C MET A 1 10.43 9.45 -23.74
N LYS A 2 10.44 10.26 -22.68
CA LYS A 2 11.41 10.14 -21.57
C LYS A 2 10.71 9.88 -20.23
N ASN A 3 11.34 9.13 -19.34
CA ASN A 3 10.87 8.95 -17.96
C ASN A 3 11.34 10.08 -17.03
N LEU A 4 11.04 9.98 -15.74
CA LEU A 4 11.46 10.95 -14.72
C LEU A 4 12.98 11.12 -14.59
N ALA A 5 13.78 10.12 -14.96
CA ALA A 5 15.24 10.20 -14.98
C ALA A 5 15.80 10.81 -16.28
N GLY A 6 14.96 11.06 -17.28
CA GLY A 6 15.36 11.55 -18.61
C GLY A 6 15.82 10.45 -19.58
N HIS A 7 15.71 9.17 -19.19
CA HIS A 7 16.02 8.02 -20.04
C HIS A 7 14.95 7.83 -21.11
N ASP A 8 15.36 7.39 -22.30
CA ASP A 8 14.45 7.12 -23.40
C ASP A 8 13.68 5.82 -23.16
N ILE A 9 12.35 5.90 -23.30
CA ILE A 9 11.44 4.78 -23.00
C ILE A 9 10.78 4.24 -24.26
N SER A 10 10.65 2.91 -24.29
CA SER A 10 9.91 2.17 -25.31
C SER A 10 8.41 2.14 -24.99
N LEU A 11 8.07 1.90 -23.72
CA LEU A 11 6.69 1.80 -23.26
C LEU A 11 6.51 2.42 -21.87
N PHE A 12 5.52 3.30 -21.77
CA PHE A 12 4.98 3.75 -20.49
C PHE A 12 4.08 2.65 -19.91
N LEU A 13 4.32 2.21 -18.66
CA LEU A 13 3.47 1.22 -17.99
C LEU A 13 2.47 1.87 -17.03
N PHE A 14 2.98 2.62 -16.04
CA PHE A 14 2.15 3.30 -15.06
C PHE A 14 2.81 4.54 -14.46
N ARG A 15 2.00 5.43 -13.88
CA ARG A 15 2.39 6.65 -13.19
C ARG A 15 1.51 6.89 -11.98
N PHE A 16 2.10 7.39 -10.93
CA PHE A 16 1.37 8.03 -9.83
C PHE A 16 1.45 9.55 -10.02
N VAL A 17 0.29 10.18 -10.17
CA VAL A 17 0.16 11.61 -10.46
C VAL A 17 -0.54 12.29 -9.30
N LEU A 18 0.09 13.31 -8.72
CA LEU A 18 -0.48 14.15 -7.69
C LEU A 18 -1.66 14.96 -8.25
N HIS A 19 -2.72 15.04 -7.46
CA HIS A 19 -3.87 15.91 -7.70
C HIS A 19 -4.16 16.72 -6.43
N ARG A 20 -4.93 17.82 -6.53
CA ARG A 20 -5.09 18.83 -5.46
C ARG A 20 -5.32 18.28 -4.04
N ARG A 21 -5.97 17.11 -3.90
CA ARG A 21 -6.26 16.48 -2.60
C ARG A 21 -5.89 15.00 -2.53
N GLY A 22 -5.19 14.46 -3.53
CA GLY A 22 -4.99 13.03 -3.65
C GLY A 22 -3.91 12.65 -4.66
N ILE A 23 -3.91 11.38 -5.01
CA ILE A 23 -2.98 10.78 -5.97
C ILE A 23 -3.79 9.88 -6.90
N ASN A 24 -3.50 9.94 -8.18
CA ASN A 24 -4.13 9.12 -9.20
C ASN A 24 -3.10 8.09 -9.68
N PHE A 25 -3.54 6.84 -9.78
CA PHE A 25 -2.81 5.81 -10.51
C PHE A 25 -3.26 5.86 -11.97
N VAL A 26 -2.32 6.14 -12.87
CA VAL A 26 -2.52 6.19 -14.31
C VAL A 26 -1.76 5.03 -14.92
N MET A 27 -2.43 4.22 -15.73
CA MET A 27 -1.87 3.07 -16.42
C MET A 27 -1.92 3.31 -17.93
N ASN A 28 -1.06 2.63 -18.68
CA ASN A 28 -1.12 2.61 -20.13
C ASN A 28 -2.53 2.20 -20.61
N GLU A 29 -3.08 2.94 -21.57
CA GLU A 29 -4.44 2.74 -22.07
C GLU A 29 -4.62 1.36 -22.71
N ALA A 30 -3.70 0.91 -23.57
CA ALA A 30 -3.79 -0.40 -24.21
C ALA A 30 -3.74 -1.54 -23.18
N ILE A 31 -2.85 -1.44 -22.19
CA ILE A 31 -2.78 -2.44 -21.10
C ILE A 31 -4.07 -2.40 -20.27
N ALA A 32 -4.65 -1.21 -20.05
CA ALA A 32 -5.88 -1.06 -19.30
C ALA A 32 -7.09 -1.68 -20.02
N GLU A 33 -7.18 -1.55 -21.33
CA GLU A 33 -8.20 -2.19 -22.17
C GLU A 33 -8.06 -3.72 -22.19
N ASP A 34 -6.84 -4.21 -22.02
CA ASP A 34 -6.54 -5.64 -22.00
C ASP A 34 -6.54 -6.25 -20.59
N LEU A 35 -6.85 -5.46 -19.54
CA LEU A 35 -6.71 -5.88 -18.16
C LEU A 35 -7.71 -6.98 -17.77
N TYR A 36 -7.19 -8.08 -17.24
CA TYR A 36 -8.01 -9.18 -16.72
C TYR A 36 -8.51 -8.91 -15.28
N PRO A 37 -9.75 -9.30 -14.92
CA PRO A 37 -10.31 -9.07 -13.58
C PRO A 37 -9.44 -9.61 -12.43
N GLU A 38 -8.85 -10.79 -12.60
CA GLU A 38 -7.95 -11.40 -11.61
C GLU A 38 -6.65 -10.60 -11.44
N THR A 39 -6.14 -9.98 -12.51
CA THR A 39 -4.98 -9.09 -12.45
C THR A 39 -5.36 -7.79 -11.75
N GLU A 40 -6.53 -7.22 -12.06
CA GLU A 40 -7.04 -6.02 -11.39
C GLU A 40 -7.17 -6.24 -9.87
N LEU A 41 -7.68 -7.39 -9.43
CA LEU A 41 -7.80 -7.75 -8.02
C LEU A 41 -6.45 -7.79 -7.29
N LYS A 42 -5.38 -8.23 -7.98
CA LYS A 42 -4.01 -8.22 -7.45
C LYS A 42 -3.39 -6.82 -7.42
N LEU A 43 -3.64 -6.02 -8.45
CA LEU A 43 -3.10 -4.65 -8.56
C LEU A 43 -3.68 -3.71 -7.49
N LYS A 44 -4.99 -3.77 -7.25
CA LYS A 44 -5.70 -2.85 -6.33
C LYS A 44 -5.01 -2.63 -4.98
N PRO A 45 -4.71 -3.66 -4.16
CA PRO A 45 -4.08 -3.45 -2.86
C PRO A 45 -2.65 -2.90 -2.96
N ILE A 46 -1.89 -3.28 -3.98
CA ILE A 46 -0.50 -2.81 -4.18
C ILE A 46 -0.51 -1.32 -4.57
N VAL A 47 -1.37 -0.96 -5.53
CA VAL A 47 -1.58 0.43 -5.95
C VAL A 47 -2.07 1.29 -4.78
N HIS A 48 -2.95 0.75 -3.94
CA HIS A 48 -3.41 1.44 -2.73
C HIS A 48 -2.26 1.73 -1.76
N ALA A 49 -1.44 0.73 -1.43
CA ALA A 49 -0.29 0.88 -0.54
C ALA A 49 0.73 1.90 -1.09
N CYS A 50 1.07 1.81 -2.37
CA CYS A 50 1.91 2.81 -3.05
C CYS A 50 1.31 4.22 -2.97
N SER A 51 0.00 4.34 -3.19
CA SER A 51 -0.72 5.62 -3.14
C SER A 51 -0.62 6.26 -1.75
N GLU A 52 -0.89 5.49 -0.69
CA GLU A 52 -0.79 5.98 0.69
C GLU A 52 0.63 6.44 1.02
N THR A 53 1.63 5.61 0.70
CA THR A 53 3.03 5.92 0.96
C THR A 53 3.48 7.17 0.20
N LEU A 54 3.23 7.25 -1.11
CA LEU A 54 3.60 8.40 -1.93
C LEU A 54 2.90 9.69 -1.48
N LEU A 55 1.65 9.61 -1.03
CA LEU A 55 0.90 10.77 -0.53
C LEU A 55 1.52 11.41 0.71
N ARG A 56 2.24 10.66 1.54
CA ARG A 56 2.97 11.22 2.69
C ARG A 56 4.10 12.15 2.27
N TYR A 57 4.63 11.92 1.07
CA TYR A 57 5.78 12.66 0.53
C TYR A 57 5.37 13.66 -0.58
N LYS A 58 4.08 13.94 -0.74
CA LYS A 58 3.57 14.79 -1.82
C LYS A 58 4.16 16.21 -1.80
N ASP A 59 4.41 16.76 -0.61
CA ASP A 59 4.86 18.15 -0.43
C ASP A 59 6.37 18.30 -0.73
N GLN A 60 7.10 17.17 -0.82
CA GLN A 60 8.50 17.11 -1.22
C GLN A 60 8.67 16.81 -2.72
N CYS A 61 7.58 16.56 -3.44
CA CYS A 61 7.61 16.25 -4.87
C CYS A 61 7.76 17.50 -5.72
N CYS A 62 8.70 17.46 -6.68
CA CYS A 62 8.86 18.49 -7.70
C CYS A 62 8.11 18.06 -8.96
N GLY A 63 6.87 18.54 -9.14
CA GLY A 63 6.03 18.27 -10.31
C GLY A 63 4.80 17.42 -10.02
N GLU A 64 4.03 17.12 -11.07
CA GLU A 64 2.77 16.38 -10.97
C GLU A 64 2.98 14.88 -10.82
N THR A 65 3.95 14.30 -11.53
CA THR A 65 4.25 12.87 -11.43
C THR A 65 5.22 12.61 -10.28
N ILE A 66 4.79 11.85 -9.28
CA ILE A 66 5.60 11.52 -8.10
C ILE A 66 6.37 10.20 -8.25
N MET A 67 5.84 9.27 -9.05
CA MET A 67 6.49 8.02 -9.41
C MET A 67 6.05 7.60 -10.82
N ASP A 68 6.96 7.02 -11.60
CA ASP A 68 6.63 6.33 -12.85
C ASP A 68 7.33 4.97 -12.96
N GLY A 69 6.72 4.07 -13.74
CA GLY A 69 7.26 2.78 -14.12
C GLY A 69 7.19 2.64 -15.64
N ASN A 70 8.33 2.33 -16.25
CA ASN A 70 8.46 2.30 -17.71
C ASN A 70 9.35 1.14 -18.16
N LEU A 71 9.15 0.70 -19.39
CA LEU A 71 10.10 -0.12 -20.14
C LEU A 71 11.01 0.81 -20.95
N LEU A 72 12.31 0.63 -20.80
CA LEU A 72 13.34 1.36 -21.52
C LEU A 72 13.52 0.80 -22.95
N VAL A 73 14.23 1.53 -23.80
CA VAL A 73 14.49 1.13 -25.20
C VAL A 73 15.37 -0.11 -25.34
N ASP A 74 16.17 -0.42 -24.32
CA ASP A 74 17.00 -1.62 -24.21
C ASP A 74 16.23 -2.83 -23.65
N GLY A 75 14.97 -2.63 -23.26
CA GLY A 75 14.11 -3.67 -22.69
C GLY A 75 14.17 -3.75 -21.16
N ASP A 76 14.95 -2.91 -20.48
CA ASP A 76 14.99 -2.90 -19.03
C ASP A 76 13.76 -2.21 -18.44
N PHE A 77 13.25 -2.75 -17.34
CA PHE A 77 12.20 -2.09 -16.58
C PHE A 77 12.79 -1.15 -15.53
N GLU A 78 12.28 0.09 -15.48
CA GLU A 78 12.75 1.11 -14.57
C GLU A 78 11.59 1.80 -13.83
N VAL A 79 11.69 1.84 -12.50
CA VAL A 79 10.84 2.68 -11.63
C VAL A 79 11.64 3.89 -11.19
N MET A 80 11.06 5.07 -11.32
CA MET A 80 11.65 6.30 -10.82
C MET A 80 10.69 7.07 -9.93
N LEU A 81 11.26 7.70 -8.90
CA LEU A 81 10.59 8.73 -8.12
C LEU A 81 10.88 10.10 -8.74
N SER A 82 10.05 11.10 -8.41
CA SER A 82 10.35 12.50 -8.70
C SER A 82 11.78 12.86 -8.24
N PRO A 83 12.56 13.63 -9.03
CA PRO A 83 13.95 13.94 -8.72
C PRO A 83 14.14 14.46 -7.28
N GLY A 84 15.10 13.86 -6.57
CA GLY A 84 15.42 14.23 -5.18
C GLY A 84 14.46 13.68 -4.12
N LEU A 85 13.27 13.17 -4.50
CA LEU A 85 12.29 12.66 -3.55
C LEU A 85 12.80 11.45 -2.76
N GLY A 86 13.54 10.57 -3.43
CA GLY A 86 14.04 9.32 -2.86
C GLY A 86 15.00 9.45 -1.67
N ARG A 87 15.44 10.66 -1.31
CA ARG A 87 16.25 10.95 -0.11
C ARG A 87 15.43 11.12 1.17
N HIS A 88 14.12 11.32 1.04
CA HIS A 88 13.21 11.57 2.16
C HIS A 88 12.66 10.29 2.77
N PHE A 89 12.72 9.18 2.04
CA PHE A 89 12.26 7.88 2.50
C PHE A 89 13.26 7.23 3.45
N ILE A 90 12.75 6.56 4.47
CA ILE A 90 13.52 5.60 5.26
C ILE A 90 13.84 4.39 4.36
N LEU A 91 15.01 3.78 4.54
CA LEU A 91 15.52 2.73 3.65
C LEU A 91 14.54 1.57 3.44
N GLU A 92 13.93 1.07 4.52
CA GLU A 92 13.03 -0.09 4.45
C GLU A 92 11.70 0.25 3.77
N GLU A 93 11.12 1.40 4.10
CA GLU A 93 9.93 1.93 3.42
C GLU A 93 10.18 2.10 1.92
N LYS A 94 11.34 2.63 1.55
CA LYS A 94 11.73 2.79 0.14
C LYS A 94 11.85 1.45 -0.57
N LYS A 95 12.49 0.46 0.05
CA LYS A 95 12.62 -0.88 -0.53
C LYS A 95 11.26 -1.52 -0.78
N ASN A 96 10.36 -1.46 0.20
CA ASN A 96 9.01 -2.01 0.09
C ASN A 96 8.21 -1.31 -1.02
N LEU A 97 8.28 0.03 -1.07
CA LEU A 97 7.64 0.81 -2.13
C LEU A 97 8.14 0.42 -3.53
N PHE A 98 9.45 0.28 -3.73
CA PHE A 98 10.01 -0.10 -5.03
C PHE A 98 9.73 -1.58 -5.38
N SER A 99 9.72 -2.47 -4.39
CA SER A 99 9.33 -3.87 -4.58
C SER A 99 7.89 -3.97 -5.09
N ASP A 100 6.98 -3.23 -4.49
CA ASP A 100 5.57 -3.18 -4.89
C ASP A 100 5.37 -2.52 -6.26
N ALA A 101 6.09 -1.43 -6.54
CA ALA A 101 6.08 -0.80 -7.87
C ALA A 101 6.61 -1.75 -8.96
N HIS A 102 7.59 -2.58 -8.63
CA HIS A 102 8.09 -3.62 -9.53
C HIS A 102 7.08 -4.76 -9.72
N GLU A 103 6.35 -5.16 -8.68
CA GLU A 103 5.26 -6.13 -8.79
C GLU A 103 4.10 -5.61 -9.65
N ILE A 104 3.76 -4.33 -9.55
CA ILE A 104 2.81 -3.68 -10.47
C ILE A 104 3.28 -3.88 -11.91
N ALA A 105 4.54 -3.57 -12.22
CA ALA A 105 5.06 -3.71 -13.58
C ALA A 105 5.01 -5.15 -14.09
N LYS A 106 5.38 -6.13 -13.26
CA LYS A 106 5.26 -7.55 -13.61
C LYS A 106 3.83 -7.91 -13.99
N LEU A 107 2.87 -7.54 -13.16
CA LEU A 107 1.45 -7.80 -13.44
C LEU A 107 0.98 -7.15 -14.75
N LEU A 108 1.51 -5.97 -15.11
CA LEU A 108 1.19 -5.30 -16.36
C LEU A 108 1.89 -5.93 -17.57
N MET A 109 3.14 -6.38 -17.43
CA MET A 109 3.85 -7.11 -18.47
C MET A 109 3.21 -8.48 -18.73
N ASP A 110 2.78 -9.18 -17.68
CA ASP A 110 2.05 -10.46 -17.80
C ASP A 110 0.74 -10.29 -18.60
N VAL A 111 0.05 -9.15 -18.46
CA VAL A 111 -1.14 -8.84 -19.27
C VAL A 111 -0.78 -8.74 -20.75
N MET A 112 0.32 -8.06 -21.07
CA MET A 112 0.80 -7.93 -22.45
C MET A 112 1.24 -9.27 -23.04
N ASP A 113 1.98 -10.07 -22.27
CA ASP A 113 2.48 -11.37 -22.72
C ASP A 113 1.31 -12.33 -22.97
N ARG A 114 0.35 -12.39 -22.03
CA ARG A 114 -0.86 -13.19 -22.19
C ARG A 114 -1.66 -12.74 -23.41
N ARG A 115 -1.80 -11.44 -23.62
CA ARG A 115 -2.50 -10.90 -24.79
C ARG A 115 -1.82 -11.30 -26.10
N THR A 116 -0.49 -11.22 -26.14
CA THR A 116 0.31 -11.64 -27.29
C THR A 116 0.07 -13.11 -27.62
N ILE A 117 0.07 -13.98 -26.59
CA ILE A 117 -0.22 -15.41 -26.74
C ILE A 117 -1.63 -15.65 -27.30
N GLU A 118 -2.65 -14.95 -26.79
CA GLU A 118 -4.04 -15.09 -27.25
C GLU A 118 -4.21 -14.64 -28.72
N ILE A 119 -3.47 -13.62 -29.15
CA ILE A 119 -3.45 -13.17 -30.55
C ILE A 119 -2.81 -14.24 -31.44
N ASP A 120 -1.65 -14.75 -31.03
CA ASP A 120 -0.90 -15.76 -31.78
C ASP A 120 -1.65 -17.11 -31.86
N SER A 121 -2.44 -17.45 -30.83
CA SER A 121 -3.29 -18.65 -30.81
C SER A 121 -4.64 -18.46 -31.54
N GLY A 122 -5.00 -17.23 -31.92
CA GLY A 122 -6.29 -16.89 -32.52
C GLY A 122 -7.47 -16.93 -31.54
N GLU A 123 -7.20 -16.98 -30.23
CA GLU A 123 -8.19 -16.97 -29.16
C GLU A 123 -8.55 -15.55 -28.71
N TYR A 124 -7.90 -14.53 -29.26
CA TYR A 124 -8.17 -13.13 -28.93
C TYR A 124 -9.59 -12.71 -29.33
N LEU A 125 -10.41 -12.41 -28.32
CA LEU A 125 -11.81 -12.01 -28.48
C LEU A 125 -12.01 -10.49 -28.68
N GLY A 126 -10.92 -9.73 -28.82
CA GLY A 126 -10.94 -8.27 -28.88
C GLY A 126 -10.79 -7.59 -27.51
N PRO A 127 -10.68 -6.23 -27.48
CA PRO A 127 -10.57 -5.48 -26.25
C PRO A 127 -11.79 -5.73 -25.36
N GLN A 128 -11.56 -6.00 -24.08
CA GLN A 128 -12.66 -6.14 -23.13
C GLN A 128 -12.97 -4.78 -22.54
N ALA A 129 -14.24 -4.37 -22.57
CA ALA A 129 -14.68 -3.13 -21.96
C ALA A 129 -14.67 -3.26 -20.42
N VAL A 130 -13.49 -3.36 -19.82
CA VAL A 130 -13.31 -3.33 -18.38
C VAL A 130 -13.11 -1.88 -17.99
N ILE A 131 -14.12 -1.28 -17.38
CA ILE A 131 -13.95 0.01 -16.70
C ILE A 131 -13.09 -0.27 -15.45
N SER A 132 -11.78 -0.06 -15.56
CA SER A 132 -10.87 -0.20 -14.43
C SER A 132 -11.39 0.61 -13.24
N SER A 133 -11.49 -0.07 -12.11
CA SER A 133 -11.92 0.47 -10.82
C SER A 133 -10.74 0.70 -9.88
N ILE A 134 -9.51 0.46 -10.35
CA ILE A 134 -8.27 0.78 -9.63
C ILE A 134 -8.28 2.26 -9.27
N GLY A 135 -8.15 2.55 -7.96
CA GLY A 135 -8.20 3.91 -7.43
C GLY A 135 -9.61 4.54 -7.35
N ARG A 136 -10.68 3.84 -7.79
CA ARG A 136 -12.07 4.35 -7.77
C ARG A 136 -12.95 3.67 -6.73
N THR A 137 -12.66 2.42 -6.38
CA THR A 137 -13.38 1.66 -5.33
C THR A 137 -12.61 1.69 -4.00
N GLY A 138 -13.33 1.64 -2.88
CA GLY A 138 -12.77 1.70 -1.52
C GLY A 138 -11.72 0.62 -1.21
N MET A 139 -11.11 0.70 -0.02
CA MET A 139 -10.01 -0.18 0.39
C MET A 139 -10.29 -1.68 0.14
N ASN A 140 -9.39 -2.35 -0.58
CA ASN A 140 -9.40 -3.82 -0.70
C ASN A 140 -8.78 -4.43 0.56
N LEU A 141 -9.58 -4.52 1.62
CA LEU A 141 -9.13 -4.97 2.95
C LEU A 141 -8.47 -6.35 2.92
N GLN A 142 -9.04 -7.30 2.18
CA GLN A 142 -8.51 -8.66 2.06
C GLN A 142 -7.16 -8.68 1.30
N GLY A 143 -7.03 -7.83 0.28
CA GLY A 143 -5.78 -7.64 -0.43
C GLY A 143 -4.68 -7.05 0.47
N LEU A 144 -5.01 -6.03 1.27
CA LEU A 144 -4.07 -5.44 2.24
C LEU A 144 -3.67 -6.43 3.34
N GLU A 145 -4.61 -7.21 3.85
CA GLU A 145 -4.33 -8.30 4.80
C GLU A 145 -3.38 -9.34 4.18
N SER A 146 -3.60 -9.70 2.92
CA SER A 146 -2.72 -10.63 2.18
C SER A 146 -1.31 -10.08 2.02
N LEU A 147 -1.16 -8.77 1.73
CA LEU A 147 0.15 -8.11 1.66
C LEU A 147 0.82 -8.06 3.05
N GLY A 148 0.07 -7.74 4.09
CA GLY A 148 0.53 -7.71 5.47
C GLY A 148 1.08 -9.07 5.94
N ASN A 149 0.34 -10.14 5.67
CA ASN A 149 0.75 -11.51 6.00
C ASN A 149 2.03 -11.94 5.28
N ARG A 150 2.28 -11.47 4.04
CA ARG A 150 3.56 -11.71 3.34
C ARG A 150 4.72 -11.00 4.04
N GLN A 151 4.49 -9.80 4.57
CA GLN A 151 5.52 -8.98 5.22
C GLN A 151 5.83 -9.43 6.67
N GLN A 152 4.87 -10.08 7.36
CA GLN A 152 5.03 -10.50 8.77
C GLN A 152 6.29 -11.33 9.06
N ASN A 153 6.81 -12.07 8.09
CA ASN A 153 8.02 -12.90 8.25
C ASN A 153 9.32 -12.09 8.42
N THR A 154 9.28 -10.76 8.28
CA THR A 154 10.46 -9.89 8.37
C THR A 154 10.58 -9.11 9.67
N PHE A 155 9.54 -9.09 10.52
CA PHE A 155 9.53 -8.30 11.75
C PHE A 155 9.78 -9.15 13.00
N ILE A 156 10.77 -8.74 13.78
CA ILE A 156 11.11 -9.39 15.07
C ILE A 156 10.10 -9.00 16.15
N THR A 157 9.69 -7.73 16.17
CA THR A 157 8.66 -7.24 17.11
C THR A 157 7.29 -7.34 16.47
N GLN A 158 6.35 -7.95 17.19
CA GLN A 158 4.94 -8.04 16.77
C GLN A 158 4.10 -7.10 17.61
N LEU A 159 3.05 -6.54 17.02
CA LEU A 159 2.01 -5.87 17.80
C LEU A 159 1.30 -6.91 18.70
N PRO A 160 0.82 -6.50 19.89
CA PRO A 160 0.07 -7.40 20.74
C PRO A 160 -1.15 -7.96 20.01
N GLN A 161 -1.52 -9.19 20.32
CA GLN A 161 -2.80 -9.73 19.86
C GLN A 161 -3.92 -8.99 20.57
N LEU A 162 -4.54 -8.04 19.88
CA LEU A 162 -5.65 -7.25 20.40
C LEU A 162 -6.93 -8.08 20.27
N SER A 163 -7.42 -8.60 21.40
CA SER A 163 -8.73 -9.26 21.46
C SER A 163 -9.86 -8.23 21.46
N LYS A 164 -11.09 -8.70 21.21
CA LYS A 164 -12.28 -7.84 21.25
C LYS A 164 -12.53 -7.23 22.63
N ASP A 165 -12.09 -7.88 23.70
CA ASP A 165 -12.31 -7.43 25.07
C ASP A 165 -11.38 -6.26 25.46
N VAL A 166 -10.32 -6.03 24.69
CA VAL A 166 -9.33 -4.96 24.92
C VAL A 166 -9.66 -3.71 24.10
N LEU A 167 -10.32 -3.87 22.95
CA LEU A 167 -10.64 -2.76 22.05
C LEU A 167 -11.96 -2.09 22.44
N PRO A 168 -12.16 -0.81 22.06
CA PRO A 168 -13.44 -0.14 22.26
C PRO A 168 -14.60 -0.90 21.60
N ASP A 169 -15.81 -0.77 22.16
CA ASP A 169 -17.00 -1.43 21.65
C ASP A 169 -17.20 -1.19 20.15
N GLY A 170 -17.46 -2.26 19.41
CA GLY A 170 -17.67 -2.22 17.95
C GLY A 170 -16.39 -2.07 17.12
N VAL A 171 -15.21 -1.97 17.75
CA VAL A 171 -13.91 -1.93 17.06
C VAL A 171 -13.34 -3.33 16.86
N ASN A 172 -12.88 -3.60 15.64
CA ASN A 172 -12.18 -4.82 15.28
C ASN A 172 -10.79 -4.47 14.73
N ALA A 173 -9.76 -5.19 15.19
CA ALA A 173 -8.42 -5.14 14.63
C ALA A 173 -8.26 -6.19 13.52
N ARG A 174 -7.52 -5.82 12.46
CA ARG A 174 -7.13 -6.73 11.39
C ARG A 174 -5.70 -6.46 10.95
N VAL A 175 -4.99 -7.51 10.55
CA VAL A 175 -3.69 -7.35 9.89
C VAL A 175 -3.89 -6.52 8.62
N SER A 176 -2.94 -5.62 8.35
CA SER A 176 -2.93 -4.79 7.16
C SER A 176 -1.48 -4.59 6.70
N TYR A 177 -1.29 -3.70 5.74
CA TYR A 177 -0.01 -3.47 5.09
C TYR A 177 0.34 -1.98 5.02
N ASP A 178 1.59 -1.67 5.32
CA ASP A 178 2.18 -0.36 5.17
C ASP A 178 3.65 -0.54 4.81
N HIS A 179 4.17 0.27 3.88
CA HIS A 179 5.57 0.14 3.46
C HIS A 179 6.55 0.36 4.62
N ARG A 180 6.16 1.09 5.67
CA ARG A 180 6.99 1.34 6.86
C ARG A 180 7.19 0.11 7.75
N GLY A 181 6.24 -0.85 7.76
CA GLY A 181 6.37 -2.04 8.58
C GLY A 181 5.07 -2.72 8.99
N HIS A 182 5.15 -3.51 10.06
CA HIS A 182 4.04 -4.33 10.53
C HIS A 182 2.84 -3.46 10.92
N CYS A 183 1.70 -3.68 10.27
CA CYS A 183 0.55 -2.79 10.33
C CYS A 183 -0.72 -3.53 10.81
N ILE A 184 -1.43 -2.92 11.76
CA ILE A 184 -2.79 -3.31 12.15
C ILE A 184 -3.74 -2.19 11.77
N MET A 185 -4.83 -2.53 11.09
CA MET A 185 -5.92 -1.62 10.77
C MET A 185 -7.11 -1.86 11.70
N PHE A 186 -7.79 -0.78 12.07
CA PHE A 186 -8.93 -0.80 12.96
C PHE A 186 -10.19 -0.37 12.22
N LEU A 187 -11.25 -1.16 12.38
CA LEU A 187 -12.55 -0.94 11.75
C LEU A 187 -13.63 -0.88 12.81
N HIS A 188 -14.57 0.04 12.68
CA HIS A 188 -15.77 0.10 13.50
C HIS A 188 -16.98 -0.33 12.68
N ASP A 189 -17.86 -1.14 13.26
CA ASP A 189 -19.05 -1.69 12.58
C ASP A 189 -19.92 -0.60 11.93
N ASN A 190 -20.08 0.53 12.62
CA ASN A 190 -20.89 1.67 12.13
C ASN A 190 -20.09 2.75 11.37
N PHE A 191 -18.81 2.97 11.71
CA PHE A 191 -18.05 4.13 11.22
C PHE A 191 -17.02 3.77 10.14
N GLY A 192 -16.89 2.49 9.79
CA GLY A 192 -15.95 1.99 8.79
C GLY A 192 -14.51 2.00 9.31
N VAL A 193 -13.55 2.20 8.40
CA VAL A 193 -12.12 2.24 8.77
C VAL A 193 -11.86 3.42 9.69
N ILE A 194 -11.35 3.16 10.90
CA ILE A 194 -10.99 4.17 11.90
C ILE A 194 -9.60 4.73 11.56
N GLY A 195 -8.64 3.84 11.32
CA GLY A 195 -7.25 4.16 11.12
C GLY A 195 -6.39 2.92 11.20
N LYS A 196 -5.07 3.12 11.25
CA LYS A 196 -4.10 2.05 11.37
C LYS A 196 -2.96 2.42 12.30
N VAL A 197 -2.37 1.40 12.88
CA VAL A 197 -1.15 1.47 13.68
C VAL A 197 -0.06 0.70 12.95
N VAL A 198 1.09 1.32 12.82
CA VAL A 198 2.28 0.74 12.21
C VAL A 198 3.37 0.65 13.26
N LEU A 199 3.90 -0.54 13.43
CA LEU A 199 5.08 -0.80 14.22
C LEU A 199 6.30 -0.70 13.32
N VAL A 200 7.19 0.23 13.66
CA VAL A 200 8.44 0.43 12.93
C VAL A 200 9.57 -0.15 13.77
N ASP A 201 10.32 -1.07 13.14
CA ASP A 201 11.46 -1.71 13.79
C ASP A 201 12.59 -0.69 14.02
N GLY A 202 13.24 -0.80 15.18
CA GLY A 202 14.23 0.16 15.65
C GLY A 202 14.81 -0.25 17.00
N PHE A 203 15.82 0.48 17.48
CA PHE A 203 16.44 0.21 18.79
C PHE A 203 15.40 0.20 19.93
N MET A 204 14.39 1.05 19.81
CA MET A 204 13.14 0.95 20.57
C MET A 204 12.00 0.90 19.53
N PRO A 205 11.09 -0.10 19.61
CA PRO A 205 9.96 -0.18 18.70
C PRO A 205 9.11 1.07 18.84
N ASN A 206 8.90 1.78 17.72
CA ASN A 206 8.07 2.97 17.67
C ASN A 206 6.72 2.64 17.05
N ILE A 207 5.67 3.15 17.67
CA ILE A 207 4.28 3.00 17.19
C ILE A 207 3.91 4.28 16.46
N MET A 208 3.52 4.15 15.21
CA MET A 208 2.96 5.25 14.42
C MET A 208 1.47 5.01 14.20
N ALA A 209 0.66 6.02 14.47
CA ALA A 209 -0.78 5.98 14.27
C ALA A 209 -1.17 6.85 13.07
N GLU A 210 -2.09 6.37 12.24
CA GLU A 210 -2.65 7.13 11.12
C GLU A 210 -4.17 7.01 11.13
N LEU A 211 -4.86 8.15 11.21
CA LEU A 211 -6.32 8.21 11.17
C LEU A 211 -6.82 8.05 9.72
N SER A 212 -7.86 7.24 9.52
CA SER A 212 -8.47 7.09 8.20
C SER A 212 -9.15 8.37 7.74
N LYS A 213 -8.97 8.69 6.47
CA LYS A 213 -9.63 9.82 5.79
C LYS A 213 -10.96 9.42 5.15
N GLU A 214 -11.32 8.14 5.15
CA GLU A 214 -12.61 7.68 4.65
C GLU A 214 -13.75 8.18 5.56
N ARG A 215 -14.94 8.44 4.98
CA ARG A 215 -16.13 8.90 5.74
C ARG A 215 -15.81 10.05 6.71
N SER A 216 -15.33 11.16 6.14
CA SER A 216 -14.86 12.33 6.89
C SER A 216 -15.93 12.94 7.82
N GLU A 217 -17.21 12.66 7.56
CA GLU A 217 -18.33 13.01 8.44
C GLU A 217 -18.24 12.41 9.85
N HIS A 218 -17.42 11.37 10.06
CA HIS A 218 -17.20 10.72 11.36
C HIS A 218 -15.82 10.99 11.95
N VAL A 219 -15.07 11.99 11.46
CA VAL A 219 -13.67 12.24 11.84
C VAL A 219 -13.46 12.40 13.34
N ASP A 220 -14.34 13.13 14.04
CA ASP A 220 -14.20 13.39 15.47
C ASP A 220 -14.37 12.11 16.30
N ILE A 221 -15.37 11.29 15.96
CA ILE A 221 -15.61 10.00 16.63
C ILE A 221 -14.46 9.03 16.34
N LYS A 222 -13.97 8.98 15.09
CA LYS A 222 -12.82 8.14 14.73
C LYS A 222 -11.57 8.55 15.50
N LYS A 223 -11.36 9.85 15.71
CA LYS A 223 -10.24 10.36 16.51
C LYS A 223 -10.33 9.88 17.95
N THR A 224 -11.49 10.03 18.60
CA THR A 224 -11.71 9.54 19.96
C THR A 224 -11.50 8.02 20.06
N LEU A 225 -12.02 7.25 19.11
CA LEU A 225 -11.79 5.79 19.08
C LEU A 225 -10.30 5.46 18.91
N MET A 226 -9.58 6.20 18.05
CA MET A 226 -8.15 5.99 17.83
C MET A 226 -7.34 6.26 19.11
N GLU A 227 -7.67 7.30 19.87
CA GLU A 227 -7.02 7.59 21.16
C GLU A 227 -7.24 6.45 22.17
N GLN A 228 -8.46 5.90 22.23
CA GLN A 228 -8.76 4.75 23.08
C GLN A 228 -8.01 3.47 22.64
N ILE A 229 -7.93 3.22 21.33
CA ILE A 229 -7.17 2.10 20.76
C ILE A 229 -5.69 2.21 21.12
N LEU A 230 -5.09 3.39 20.99
CA LEU A 230 -3.67 3.61 21.33
C LEU A 230 -3.42 3.36 22.82
N THR A 231 -4.31 3.84 23.69
CA THR A 231 -4.24 3.58 25.13
C THR A 231 -4.28 2.08 25.43
N ALA A 232 -5.16 1.33 24.76
CA ALA A 232 -5.28 -0.11 24.92
C ALA A 232 -4.02 -0.86 24.44
N ILE A 233 -3.42 -0.45 23.32
CA ILE A 233 -2.16 -1.00 22.80
C ILE A 233 -1.01 -0.74 23.78
N GLU A 234 -0.91 0.46 24.34
CA GLU A 234 0.13 0.81 25.32
C GLU A 234 0.05 -0.07 26.57
N VAL A 235 -1.16 -0.29 27.10
CA VAL A 235 -1.39 -1.19 28.24
C VAL A 235 -0.94 -2.62 27.92
N GLU A 236 -1.31 -3.15 26.75
CA GLU A 236 -0.93 -4.51 26.36
C GLU A 236 0.58 -4.67 26.14
N LEU A 237 1.24 -3.67 25.57
CA LEU A 237 2.70 -3.69 25.44
C LEU A 237 3.41 -3.68 26.79
N ILE A 238 2.91 -2.90 27.77
CA ILE A 238 3.43 -2.91 29.15
C ILE A 238 3.24 -4.29 29.79
N ASN A 239 2.08 -4.92 29.59
CA ASN A 239 1.78 -6.27 30.10
C ASN A 239 2.70 -7.33 29.49
N GLN A 240 3.02 -7.23 28.20
CA GLN A 240 3.96 -8.13 27.51
C GLN A 240 5.40 -8.00 28.02
N VAL A 241 5.88 -6.78 28.27
CA VAL A 241 7.23 -6.55 28.82
C VAL A 241 7.32 -7.07 30.27
N SER A 242 6.25 -6.86 31.05
CA SER A 242 6.19 -7.32 32.44
C SER A 242 6.17 -8.85 32.54
N SER A 243 5.41 -9.52 31.66
CA SER A 243 5.32 -10.99 31.65
C SER A 243 6.59 -11.67 31.12
N SER A 244 7.26 -11.10 30.11
CA SER A 244 8.54 -11.62 29.59
C SER A 244 9.71 -11.47 30.58
N SER A 245 9.70 -10.42 31.41
CA SER A 245 10.70 -10.22 32.47
C SER A 245 10.58 -11.22 33.62
N SER A 246 9.38 -11.75 33.88
CA SER A 246 9.15 -12.81 34.89
C SER A 246 9.62 -14.20 34.45
N THR A 247 9.77 -14.45 33.14
CA THR A 247 10.15 -15.77 32.60
C THR A 247 11.67 -16.00 32.60
N LEU A 248 12.48 -14.94 32.77
CA LEU A 248 13.95 -15.00 32.85
C LEU A 248 14.49 -15.22 34.27
N ARG A 249 13.63 -15.56 35.24
CA ARG A 249 14.02 -15.89 36.61
C ARG A 249 13.78 -17.36 36.95
N TYR A 250 14.46 -18.28 36.27
CA TYR A 250 14.70 -19.64 36.77
C TYR A 250 16.04 -20.17 36.25
#